data_AF-A0A2T1LXX6-F1
#
_entry.id   AF-A0A2T1LXX6-F1
#
_cell.length_a   1.000
_cell.length_b   1.000
_cell.length_c   1.000
_cell.angle_alpha   90.00
_cell.angle_beta   90.00
_cell.angle_gamma   90.00
#
_symmetry.space_group_name_H-M   'P 1'
#
loop_
_entity.id
_entity.type
_entity.pdbx_description
1 polymer ?
#
loop_
_entity_poly.entity_id
_entity_poly.type
_entity_poly.pdbx_seq_one_letter_code
_entity_poly.pdbx_strand_id
1 'polypeptide(L)'
;MANNTRNRWDIKRFIETLNYFDIIPFIGTFPKWLCFNKSEQKGKEQSMGVILVLGSMSAVGQQVISQLLAKNYQVRTIVQDVNKAQELFNEKIEVIQANESNFDLMKQVNGIICCFDSLNSDEQQLLKNSVELFQGQNRAGEKLLFDFTKPNENMRSLWGAVDDVVMGGVSESNLRFVRERAIFSGNVSIANNGGFASVRTRNFNPPLDLSNYEGIQLRIEGDGKRYKFITRCEGKWDGLSYCYSFDTIYNFPQTLQIPFKELIPVFRAKTVSNAGEFDSSKVYSFQLMHSKFEYDGALNPRFSPGLFGLEIESIKAYGGQQNTSQLIVATPEYNTTVESILKNSELIYTLIHYLPSTSINKVSQSCIQALENPQLGCSTINL
;
A
#
# COMPACT_ATOMS: atom_id res chain seq x y z
N MET A 1 52.91 -22.17 9.67
CA MET A 1 51.87 -21.75 10.62
C MET A 1 51.17 -20.54 10.03
N ALA A 2 49.97 -20.72 9.46
CA ALA A 2 49.19 -19.61 8.92
C ALA A 2 48.49 -18.89 10.09
N ASN A 3 48.82 -17.62 10.27
CA ASN A 3 48.22 -16.77 11.29
C ASN A 3 46.72 -16.61 11.02
N ASN A 4 45.92 -17.19 11.89
CA ASN A 4 44.47 -17.13 11.88
C ASN A 4 44.03 -15.83 12.56
N THR A 5 44.15 -14.69 11.89
CA THR A 5 43.53 -13.44 12.35
C THR A 5 42.02 -13.54 12.12
N ARG A 6 41.31 -14.05 13.13
CA ARG A 6 39.85 -13.87 13.25
C ARG A 6 39.56 -12.37 13.24
N ASN A 7 39.04 -11.88 12.12
CA ASN A 7 38.63 -10.49 12.00
C ASN A 7 37.43 -10.25 12.93
N ARG A 8 37.51 -9.18 13.73
CA ARG A 8 36.49 -8.80 14.71
C ARG A 8 35.16 -8.53 14.01
N TRP A 9 34.09 -9.09 14.57
CA TRP A 9 32.71 -8.76 14.22
C TRP A 9 32.53 -7.23 14.23
N ASP A 10 32.05 -6.63 13.14
CA ASP A 10 31.89 -5.18 13.02
C ASP A 10 30.60 -4.72 13.70
N ILE A 11 30.66 -4.69 15.04
CA ILE A 11 29.58 -4.24 15.94
C ILE A 11 29.08 -2.86 15.53
N LYS A 12 29.94 -1.98 15.01
CA LYS A 12 29.57 -0.61 14.63
C LYS A 12 28.61 -0.63 13.46
N ARG A 13 28.91 -1.35 12.39
CA ARG A 13 28.00 -1.49 11.23
C ARG A 13 26.71 -2.24 11.56
N PHE A 14 26.78 -3.23 12.46
CA PHE A 14 25.58 -3.89 12.97
C PHE A 14 24.68 -2.91 13.73
N ILE A 15 25.24 -2.09 14.61
CA ILE A 15 24.51 -1.03 15.33
C ILE A 15 23.99 0.05 14.37
N GLU A 16 24.76 0.45 13.35
CA GLU A 16 24.31 1.38 12.30
C GLU A 16 23.12 0.82 11.52
N THR A 17 23.14 -0.48 11.20
CA THR A 17 22.00 -1.17 10.58
C THR A 17 20.80 -1.14 11.53
N LEU A 18 20.98 -1.54 12.79
CA LEU A 18 19.89 -1.53 13.77
C LEU A 18 19.30 -0.13 14.01
N ASN A 19 20.15 0.90 14.03
CA ASN A 19 19.72 2.30 14.15
C ASN A 19 18.98 2.78 12.90
N TYR A 20 19.48 2.45 11.71
CA TYR A 20 18.81 2.81 10.45
C TYR A 20 17.38 2.25 10.38
N PHE A 21 17.15 1.07 10.97
CA PHE A 21 15.86 0.40 11.03
C PHE A 21 15.09 0.67 12.35
N ASP A 22 15.51 1.64 13.16
CA ASP A 22 14.83 2.09 14.39
C ASP A 22 14.59 1.00 15.45
N ILE A 23 15.54 0.05 15.59
CA ILE A 23 15.38 -1.11 16.49
C ILE A 23 15.96 -0.87 17.88
N ILE A 24 16.84 0.12 18.05
CA ILE A 24 17.44 0.46 19.35
C ILE A 24 16.61 1.57 20.00
N PRO A 25 15.87 1.30 21.09
CA PRO A 25 14.87 2.23 21.63
C PRO A 25 15.44 3.43 22.42
N PHE A 26 16.76 3.69 22.43
CA PHE A 26 17.38 4.60 23.41
C PHE A 26 18.44 5.59 22.89
N ILE A 27 18.52 5.88 21.59
CA ILE A 27 19.29 7.05 21.11
C ILE A 27 18.40 7.89 20.20
N GLY A 28 17.43 8.56 20.84
CA GLY A 28 16.52 9.52 20.21
C GLY A 28 15.49 9.95 21.24
N THR A 29 15.47 11.24 21.55
CA THR A 29 14.70 11.90 22.62
C THR A 29 13.21 11.52 22.69
N PHE A 30 12.74 11.25 23.91
CA PHE A 30 11.33 11.11 24.33
C PHE A 30 10.40 12.15 23.68
N PRO A 31 9.15 11.77 23.37
CA PRO A 31 8.07 12.24 24.25
C PRO A 31 7.00 11.19 24.60
N LYS A 32 6.61 11.26 25.89
CA LYS A 32 5.29 10.99 26.49
C LYS A 32 4.64 9.62 26.25
N TRP A 33 5.06 8.65 27.06
CA TRP A 33 4.15 7.66 27.62
C TRP A 33 3.17 8.36 28.58
N LEU A 34 1.91 8.50 28.17
CA LEU A 34 0.75 8.56 29.06
C LEU A 34 -0.53 8.49 28.22
N CYS A 35 -1.10 7.29 28.15
CA CYS A 35 -2.53 7.00 28.27
C CYS A 35 -2.72 5.49 28.08
N PHE A 36 -2.59 4.76 29.18
CA PHE A 36 -3.29 3.50 29.37
C PHE A 36 -4.79 3.80 29.37
N ASN A 37 -5.58 3.10 28.56
CA ASN A 37 -6.89 2.68 29.02
C ASN A 37 -7.33 1.34 28.41
N LYS A 38 -7.58 0.42 29.36
CA LYS A 38 -8.44 -0.75 29.40
C LYS A 38 -9.01 -1.31 28.09
N SER A 39 -8.71 -2.58 27.88
CA SER A 39 -9.44 -3.52 27.04
C SER A 39 -10.92 -3.61 27.43
N GLU A 40 -11.80 -3.39 26.45
CA GLU A 40 -13.14 -3.97 26.43
C GLU A 40 -13.29 -4.80 25.15
N GLN A 41 -13.69 -6.05 25.30
CA GLN A 41 -14.16 -6.88 24.21
C GLN A 41 -15.53 -6.33 23.74
N LYS A 42 -15.62 -5.90 22.48
CA LYS A 42 -16.87 -5.76 21.75
C LYS A 42 -16.72 -6.42 20.38
N GLY A 43 -17.83 -7.00 19.91
CA GLY A 43 -17.91 -7.84 18.72
C GLY A 43 -17.38 -7.18 17.45
N LYS A 44 -17.25 -7.97 16.37
CA LYS A 44 -16.82 -7.55 15.04
C LYS A 44 -17.55 -6.26 14.58
N GLU A 45 -17.01 -5.11 14.94
CA GLU A 45 -17.27 -3.84 14.26
C GLU A 45 -16.34 -3.82 13.06
N GLN A 46 -16.93 -4.01 11.89
CA GLN A 46 -16.28 -3.78 10.62
C GLN A 46 -15.77 -2.33 10.65
N SER A 47 -14.45 -2.15 10.65
CA SER A 47 -13.84 -0.82 10.59
C SER A 47 -14.30 -0.18 9.29
N MET A 48 -15.27 0.74 9.40
CA MET A 48 -15.82 1.44 8.23
C MET A 48 -14.74 2.39 7.72
N GLY A 49 -14.26 2.14 6.50
CA GLY A 49 -13.23 2.97 5.88
C GLY A 49 -13.72 4.38 5.56
N VAL A 50 -12.81 5.25 5.14
CA VAL A 50 -13.10 6.69 4.90
C VAL A 50 -13.97 6.83 3.65
N ILE A 51 -15.05 7.60 3.72
CA ILE A 51 -15.88 7.97 2.57
C ILE A 51 -15.49 9.36 2.11
N LEU A 52 -15.09 9.48 0.85
CA LEU A 52 -14.80 10.76 0.22
C LEU A 52 -16.10 11.34 -0.35
N VAL A 53 -16.52 12.51 0.13
CA VAL A 53 -17.67 13.24 -0.39
C VAL A 53 -17.19 14.45 -1.18
N LEU A 54 -17.57 14.52 -2.45
CA LEU A 54 -17.31 15.64 -3.34
C LEU A 54 -18.58 16.46 -3.52
N GLY A 55 -18.43 17.79 -3.60
CA GLY A 55 -19.58 18.70 -3.56
C GLY A 55 -20.26 18.73 -2.19
N SER A 56 -19.49 18.62 -1.10
CA SER A 56 -20.00 18.67 0.28
C SER A 56 -20.76 19.94 0.64
N MET A 57 -20.54 21.03 -0.09
CA MET A 57 -21.25 22.30 0.08
C MET A 57 -22.66 22.30 -0.50
N SER A 58 -22.98 21.34 -1.39
CA SER A 58 -24.31 21.18 -1.96
C SER A 58 -25.35 20.79 -0.90
N ALA A 59 -26.62 21.08 -1.16
CA ALA A 59 -27.69 20.69 -0.23
C ALA A 59 -27.76 19.16 -0.06
N VAL A 60 -27.54 18.41 -1.16
CA VAL A 60 -27.46 16.95 -1.13
C VAL A 60 -26.21 16.48 -0.40
N GLY A 61 -25.05 17.09 -0.67
CA GLY A 61 -23.77 16.77 -0.03
C GLY A 61 -23.79 16.94 1.48
N GLN A 62 -24.31 18.06 1.98
CA GLN A 62 -24.47 18.30 3.42
C GLN A 62 -25.34 17.23 4.07
N GLN A 63 -26.45 16.84 3.42
CA GLN A 63 -27.34 15.81 3.96
C GLN A 63 -26.73 14.40 3.91
N VAL A 64 -25.98 14.07 2.87
CA VAL A 64 -25.21 12.82 2.78
C VAL A 64 -24.19 12.74 3.92
N ILE A 65 -23.41 13.80 4.15
CA ILE A 65 -22.41 13.86 5.23
C ILE A 65 -23.08 13.69 6.60
N SER A 66 -24.20 14.38 6.83
CA SER A 66 -24.98 14.26 8.06
C SER A 66 -25.41 12.80 8.33
N GLN A 67 -25.89 12.09 7.30
CA GLN A 67 -26.30 10.69 7.42
C GLN A 67 -25.10 9.73 7.61
N LEU A 68 -23.98 9.98 6.92
CA LEU A 68 -22.74 9.21 7.09
C LEU A 68 -22.21 9.32 8.52
N LEU A 69 -22.14 10.55 9.05
CA LEU A 69 -21.70 10.79 10.43
C LEU A 69 -22.64 10.14 11.46
N ALA A 70 -23.96 10.20 11.24
CA ALA A 70 -24.92 9.54 12.12
C ALA A 70 -24.79 8.01 12.13
N LYS A 71 -24.23 7.44 11.07
CA LYS A 71 -23.92 5.99 10.92
C LYS A 71 -22.48 5.65 11.30
N ASN A 72 -21.73 6.57 11.92
CA ASN A 72 -20.33 6.40 12.34
C ASN A 72 -19.32 6.17 11.20
N TYR A 73 -19.60 6.63 9.98
CA TYR A 73 -18.59 6.67 8.92
C TYR A 73 -17.60 7.81 9.15
N GLN A 74 -16.33 7.56 8.83
CA GLN A 74 -15.35 8.63 8.68
C GLN A 74 -15.55 9.30 7.32
N VAL A 75 -15.60 10.63 7.30
CA VAL A 75 -15.86 11.41 6.09
C VAL A 75 -14.69 12.33 5.80
N ARG A 76 -14.28 12.36 4.54
CA ARG A 76 -13.32 13.30 3.99
C ARG A 76 -13.98 14.11 2.87
N THR A 77 -13.64 15.39 2.73
CA THR A 77 -14.12 16.25 1.64
C THR A 77 -13.01 17.12 1.08
N ILE A 78 -13.17 17.53 -0.17
CA ILE A 78 -12.39 18.61 -0.79
C ILE A 78 -13.26 19.86 -0.88
N VAL A 79 -12.69 21.00 -0.50
CA VAL A 79 -13.34 22.30 -0.65
C VAL A 79 -12.34 23.36 -1.10
N GLN A 80 -12.85 24.44 -1.70
CA GLN A 80 -12.05 25.63 -1.98
C GLN A 80 -11.82 26.47 -0.72
N ASP A 81 -12.85 26.58 0.13
CA ASP A 81 -12.89 27.41 1.33
C ASP A 81 -13.00 26.52 2.58
N VAL A 82 -11.86 26.27 3.23
CA VAL A 82 -11.75 25.39 4.40
C VAL A 82 -12.51 25.95 5.60
N ASN A 83 -12.51 27.27 5.77
CA ASN A 83 -13.15 27.93 6.92
C ASN A 83 -14.67 27.71 6.90
N LYS A 84 -15.30 27.91 5.74
CA LYS A 84 -16.74 27.64 5.58
C LYS A 84 -17.11 26.19 5.84
N ALA A 85 -16.28 25.25 5.38
CA ALA A 85 -16.52 23.84 5.64
C ALA A 85 -16.37 23.49 7.12
N GLN A 86 -15.39 24.07 7.81
CA GLN A 86 -15.19 23.88 9.24
C GLN A 86 -16.36 24.45 10.06
N GLU A 87 -16.89 25.62 9.69
CA GLU A 87 -18.09 26.20 10.31
C GLU A 87 -19.32 25.32 10.15
N LEU A 88 -19.48 24.67 8.99
CA LEU A 88 -20.63 23.80 8.71
C LEU A 88 -20.55 22.44 9.41
N PHE A 89 -19.35 21.85 9.52
CA PHE A 89 -19.17 20.48 9.99
C PHE A 89 -18.53 20.34 11.38
N ASN A 90 -18.10 21.44 12.01
CA ASN A 90 -17.56 21.49 13.38
C ASN A 90 -16.48 20.43 13.64
N GLU A 91 -15.47 20.33 12.76
CA GLU A 91 -14.33 19.40 12.84
C GLU A 91 -14.68 17.89 12.83
N LYS A 92 -15.94 17.53 12.57
CA LYS A 92 -16.36 16.12 12.52
C LYS A 92 -15.86 15.37 11.28
N ILE A 93 -15.35 16.10 10.29
CA ILE A 93 -14.87 15.55 9.02
C ILE A 93 -13.47 16.05 8.71
N GLU A 94 -12.74 15.27 7.94
CA GLU A 94 -11.46 15.68 7.38
C GLU A 94 -11.69 16.58 6.15
N VAL A 95 -11.17 17.81 6.20
CA VAL A 95 -11.34 18.80 5.12
C VAL A 95 -9.99 19.04 4.46
N ILE A 96 -9.93 18.83 3.14
CA ILE A 96 -8.73 19.05 2.32
C ILE A 96 -8.98 20.24 1.40
N GLN A 97 -7.97 21.11 1.27
CA GLN A 97 -8.04 22.24 0.35
C GLN A 97 -7.73 21.78 -1.09
N ALA A 98 -8.50 22.24 -2.08
CA ALA A 98 -8.41 21.79 -3.48
C ALA A 98 -7.05 21.99 -4.19
N ASN A 99 -6.08 22.69 -3.56
CA ASN A 99 -4.74 22.95 -4.07
C ASN A 99 -3.66 22.01 -3.48
N GLU A 100 -4.00 21.17 -2.49
CA GLU A 100 -3.08 20.22 -1.89
C GLU A 100 -2.89 18.98 -2.79
N SER A 101 -1.69 18.39 -2.75
CA SER A 101 -1.31 17.28 -3.61
C SER A 101 -2.26 16.09 -3.48
N ASN A 102 -2.76 15.60 -4.63
CA ASN A 102 -3.76 14.51 -4.77
C ASN A 102 -3.44 13.18 -4.02
N PHE A 103 -2.22 13.01 -3.49
CA PHE A 103 -1.77 11.78 -2.83
C PHE A 103 -2.43 11.52 -1.46
N ASP A 104 -2.69 12.56 -0.66
CA ASP A 104 -3.30 12.36 0.67
C ASP A 104 -4.82 12.14 0.59
N LEU A 105 -5.47 12.72 -0.43
CA LEU A 105 -6.91 12.66 -0.65
C LEU A 105 -7.47 11.23 -0.69
N MET A 106 -6.75 10.32 -1.36
CA MET A 106 -7.23 8.96 -1.64
C MET A 106 -6.80 7.93 -0.58
N LYS A 107 -6.05 8.35 0.44
CA LYS A 107 -5.52 7.44 1.47
C LYS A 107 -6.67 6.83 2.29
N GLN A 108 -6.83 5.50 2.24
CA GLN A 108 -7.86 4.76 2.99
C GLN A 108 -9.31 5.11 2.58
N VAL A 109 -9.53 5.58 1.35
CA VAL A 109 -10.89 5.85 0.83
C VAL A 109 -11.55 4.56 0.32
N ASN A 110 -12.69 4.23 0.91
CA ASN A 110 -13.47 3.02 0.61
C ASN A 110 -14.70 3.26 -0.27
N GLY A 111 -15.07 4.52 -0.51
CA GLY A 111 -16.15 4.91 -1.39
C GLY A 111 -16.10 6.40 -1.70
N ILE A 112 -16.62 6.78 -2.88
CA ILE A 112 -16.68 8.18 -3.31
C ILE A 112 -18.13 8.52 -3.61
N ILE A 113 -18.65 9.58 -3.00
CA ILE A 113 -19.97 10.12 -3.31
C ILE A 113 -19.80 11.53 -3.87
N CYS A 114 -20.15 11.71 -5.14
CA CYS A 114 -20.18 13.00 -5.81
C CYS A 114 -21.61 13.56 -5.76
N CYS A 115 -21.80 14.71 -5.11
CA CYS A 115 -23.07 15.41 -5.04
C CYS A 115 -22.96 16.74 -5.78
N PHE A 116 -23.62 16.89 -6.93
CA PHE A 116 -23.57 18.12 -7.73
C PHE A 116 -24.94 18.78 -7.80
N ASP A 117 -25.03 20.08 -7.50
CA ASP A 117 -26.30 20.81 -7.52
C ASP A 117 -26.59 21.46 -8.89
N SER A 118 -25.57 21.77 -9.70
CA SER A 118 -25.77 22.49 -10.97
C SER A 118 -24.81 22.12 -12.12
N LEU A 119 -23.95 21.13 -11.95
CA LEU A 119 -22.93 20.67 -12.92
C LEU A 119 -22.27 21.81 -13.71
N ASN A 120 -21.85 22.84 -12.98
CA ASN A 120 -21.04 23.92 -13.56
C ASN A 120 -19.67 23.39 -14.04
N SER A 121 -18.89 24.25 -14.72
CA SER A 121 -17.57 23.87 -15.26
C SER A 121 -16.64 23.28 -14.19
N ASP A 122 -16.73 23.79 -12.97
CA ASP A 122 -15.83 23.42 -11.88
C ASP A 122 -16.21 22.05 -11.32
N GLU A 123 -17.51 21.78 -11.15
CA GLU A 123 -18.04 20.48 -10.74
C GLU A 123 -17.71 19.38 -11.77
N GLN A 124 -17.80 19.71 -13.07
CA GLN A 124 -17.40 18.78 -14.13
C GLN A 124 -15.90 18.49 -14.12
N GLN A 125 -15.06 19.51 -13.91
CA GLN A 125 -13.61 19.32 -13.80
C GLN A 125 -13.25 18.51 -12.56
N LEU A 126 -13.93 18.76 -11.43
CA LEU A 126 -13.77 17.99 -10.21
C LEU A 126 -14.12 16.51 -10.42
N LEU A 127 -15.23 16.21 -11.10
CA LEU A 127 -15.60 14.84 -11.46
C LEU A 127 -14.52 14.17 -12.32
N LYS A 128 -14.02 14.85 -13.38
CA LYS A 128 -12.97 14.31 -14.24
C LYS A 128 -11.69 13.99 -13.46
N ASN A 129 -11.20 14.95 -12.67
CA ASN A 129 -10.01 14.75 -11.85
C ASN A 129 -10.19 13.58 -10.89
N SER A 130 -11.38 13.44 -10.29
CA SER A 130 -11.69 12.35 -9.35
C SER A 130 -11.72 10.99 -10.04
N VAL A 131 -12.31 10.92 -11.23
CA VAL A 131 -12.31 9.72 -12.06
C VAL A 131 -10.89 9.32 -12.45
N GLU A 132 -10.06 10.25 -12.91
CA GLU A 132 -8.66 9.96 -13.28
C GLU A 132 -7.83 9.48 -12.08
N LEU A 133 -8.00 10.12 -10.91
CA LEU A 133 -7.37 9.68 -9.67
C LEU A 133 -7.81 8.28 -9.28
N PHE A 134 -9.09 7.97 -9.46
CA PHE A 134 -9.66 6.69 -9.10
C PHE A 134 -9.24 5.58 -10.06
N GLN A 135 -9.18 5.84 -11.38
CA GLN A 135 -8.62 4.93 -12.37
C GLN A 135 -7.15 4.59 -12.08
N GLY A 136 -6.36 5.56 -11.60
CA GLY A 136 -4.97 5.33 -11.20
C GLY A 136 -4.81 4.40 -9.99
N GLN A 137 -5.83 4.31 -9.14
CA GLN A 137 -5.85 3.47 -7.93
C GLN A 137 -6.57 2.12 -8.15
N ASN A 138 -7.54 2.08 -9.06
CA ASN A 138 -8.46 0.96 -9.25
C ASN A 138 -8.17 0.18 -10.55
N ARG A 139 -6.96 -0.38 -10.68
CA ARG A 139 -6.76 -1.50 -11.61
C ARG A 139 -7.38 -2.73 -10.96
N ALA A 140 -8.40 -3.31 -11.58
CA ALA A 140 -9.22 -4.39 -11.04
C ALA A 140 -8.39 -5.44 -10.27
N GLY A 141 -8.58 -5.51 -8.95
CA GLY A 141 -7.92 -6.50 -8.09
C GLY A 141 -6.41 -6.31 -7.86
N GLU A 142 -5.84 -5.15 -8.18
CA GLU A 142 -4.44 -4.82 -7.87
C GLU A 142 -4.31 -3.56 -7.01
N LYS A 143 -3.33 -3.53 -6.11
CA LYS A 143 -2.92 -2.33 -5.37
C LYS A 143 -1.45 -2.05 -5.59
N LEU A 144 -1.12 -0.87 -6.11
CA LEU A 144 0.26 -0.44 -6.29
C LEU A 144 0.89 -0.12 -4.93
N LEU A 145 1.95 -0.84 -4.56
CA LEU A 145 2.66 -0.67 -3.29
C LEU A 145 3.94 0.16 -3.48
N PHE A 146 4.67 -0.12 -4.57
CA PHE A 146 5.84 0.64 -4.99
C PHE A 146 5.81 0.86 -6.50
N ASP A 147 5.85 2.13 -6.90
CA ASP A 147 6.00 2.56 -8.29
C ASP A 147 7.41 3.13 -8.48
N PHE A 148 8.34 2.31 -8.99
CA PHE A 148 9.71 2.75 -9.21
C PHE A 148 9.87 3.58 -10.48
N THR A 149 8.82 3.69 -11.31
CA THR A 149 8.79 4.62 -12.44
C THR A 149 8.71 6.08 -11.99
N LYS A 150 8.17 6.32 -10.78
CA LYS A 150 7.99 7.64 -10.19
C LYS A 150 8.55 7.69 -8.76
N PRO A 151 9.87 7.56 -8.56
CA PRO A 151 10.46 7.48 -7.23
C PRO A 151 10.35 8.82 -6.49
N ASN A 152 9.99 8.77 -5.20
CA ASN A 152 9.98 9.93 -4.30
C ASN A 152 10.92 9.71 -3.10
N GLU A 153 11.25 10.78 -2.37
CA GLU A 153 12.20 10.73 -1.25
C GLU A 153 11.75 9.80 -0.09
N ASN A 154 10.44 9.73 0.16
CA ASN A 154 9.88 8.82 1.16
C ASN A 154 10.15 7.36 0.79
N MET A 155 10.03 7.01 -0.49
CA MET A 155 10.34 5.68 -1.00
C MET A 155 11.84 5.38 -0.91
N ARG A 156 12.70 6.33 -1.25
CA ARG A 156 14.17 6.18 -1.19
C ARG A 156 14.65 5.93 0.24
N SER A 157 14.10 6.65 1.20
CA SER A 157 14.47 6.54 2.62
C SER A 157 13.90 5.29 3.32
N LEU A 158 12.99 4.57 2.67
CA LEU A 158 12.39 3.36 3.23
C LEU A 158 13.30 2.13 3.09
N TRP A 159 14.07 2.02 2.01
CA TRP A 159 14.87 0.83 1.70
C TRP A 159 16.32 0.96 2.17
N GLY A 160 16.80 -0.04 2.90
CA GLY A 160 18.19 -0.11 3.37
C GLY A 160 18.82 -1.49 3.17
N ALA A 161 20.15 -1.53 3.11
CA ALA A 161 20.91 -2.77 2.98
C ALA A 161 20.93 -3.57 4.30
N VAL A 162 20.85 -4.90 4.19
CA VAL A 162 20.99 -5.89 5.27
C VAL A 162 21.83 -7.03 4.73
N ASP A 163 23.15 -6.84 4.70
CA ASP A 163 24.10 -7.79 4.09
C ASP A 163 24.75 -8.71 5.13
N ASP A 164 25.51 -9.71 4.67
CA ASP A 164 26.20 -10.69 5.53
C ASP A 164 27.28 -10.10 6.46
N VAL A 165 27.62 -8.82 6.32
CA VAL A 165 28.49 -8.08 7.25
C VAL A 165 27.97 -8.16 8.69
N VAL A 166 26.65 -8.27 8.89
CA VAL A 166 26.04 -8.50 10.21
C VAL A 166 26.47 -9.82 10.85
N MET A 167 27.02 -10.76 10.05
CA MET A 167 27.59 -12.04 10.49
C MET A 167 29.12 -12.09 10.31
N GLY A 168 29.77 -10.98 9.94
CA GLY A 168 31.21 -10.88 9.68
C GLY A 168 31.61 -11.10 8.21
N GLY A 169 30.64 -11.26 7.30
CA GLY A 169 30.85 -11.31 5.86
C GLY A 169 31.34 -9.97 5.29
N VAL A 170 31.57 -9.96 3.97
CA VAL A 170 32.09 -8.78 3.23
C VAL A 170 31.28 -8.49 1.97
N SER A 171 30.06 -9.00 1.89
CA SER A 171 29.14 -8.66 0.81
C SER A 171 28.60 -7.25 1.00
N GLU A 172 28.24 -6.61 -0.10
CA GLU A 172 27.69 -5.25 -0.10
C GLU A 172 26.58 -5.17 -1.14
N SER A 173 25.46 -4.56 -0.78
CA SER A 173 24.40 -4.21 -1.72
C SER A 173 23.80 -2.84 -1.46
N ASN A 174 23.03 -2.38 -2.45
CA ASN A 174 22.23 -1.18 -2.35
C ASN A 174 21.02 -1.28 -3.27
N LEU A 175 20.00 -0.44 -3.01
CA LEU A 175 18.89 -0.19 -3.91
C LEU A 175 19.03 1.21 -4.49
N ARG A 176 19.36 1.31 -5.78
CA ARG A 176 19.50 2.59 -6.49
C ARG A 176 18.33 2.82 -7.41
N PHE A 177 17.83 4.06 -7.49
CA PHE A 177 16.72 4.40 -8.38
C PHE A 177 17.29 5.08 -9.63
N VAL A 178 17.15 4.42 -10.77
CA VAL A 178 17.74 4.84 -12.05
C VAL A 178 16.72 4.57 -13.15
N ARG A 179 16.46 5.55 -14.03
CA ARG A 179 15.67 5.39 -15.26
C ARG A 179 14.36 4.61 -15.04
N GLU A 180 13.44 5.20 -14.27
CA GLU A 180 12.11 4.63 -14.00
C GLU A 180 12.12 3.22 -13.35
N ARG A 181 13.24 2.81 -12.74
CA ARG A 181 13.40 1.52 -12.07
C ARG A 181 14.18 1.66 -10.76
N ALA A 182 13.99 0.70 -9.86
CA ALA A 182 14.89 0.44 -8.75
C ALA A 182 15.81 -0.73 -9.10
N ILE A 183 17.10 -0.57 -8.85
CA ILE A 183 18.15 -1.54 -9.16
C ILE A 183 18.72 -2.05 -7.84
N PHE A 184 18.31 -3.25 -7.45
CA PHE A 184 18.93 -4.00 -6.36
C PHE A 184 20.20 -4.65 -6.90
N SER A 185 21.36 -4.14 -6.48
CA SER A 185 22.65 -4.59 -7.01
C SER A 185 23.74 -4.54 -5.94
N GLY A 186 24.81 -5.28 -6.17
CA GLY A 186 25.89 -5.40 -5.21
C GLY A 186 26.94 -6.42 -5.62
N ASN A 187 27.80 -6.77 -4.68
CA ASN A 187 28.80 -7.81 -4.79
C ASN A 187 28.64 -8.80 -3.64
N VAL A 188 28.37 -10.08 -3.94
CA VAL A 188 28.30 -11.14 -2.92
C VAL A 188 29.60 -11.91 -2.84
N SER A 189 30.12 -12.06 -1.62
CA SER A 189 31.32 -12.83 -1.32
C SER A 189 31.01 -14.03 -0.44
N ILE A 190 31.76 -15.12 -0.60
CA ILE A 190 31.71 -16.29 0.29
C ILE A 190 32.78 -16.24 1.39
N ALA A 191 33.58 -15.16 1.43
CA ALA A 191 34.58 -14.97 2.46
C ALA A 191 33.93 -14.74 3.85
N ASN A 192 34.63 -15.10 4.91
CA ASN A 192 34.21 -14.92 6.31
C ASN A 192 32.83 -15.50 6.64
N ASN A 193 32.49 -16.67 6.09
CA ASN A 193 31.17 -17.31 6.21
C ASN A 193 30.02 -16.46 5.66
N GLY A 194 30.33 -15.51 4.78
CA GLY A 194 29.35 -14.74 4.03
C GLY A 194 28.65 -15.59 2.97
N GLY A 195 27.92 -14.90 2.11
CA GLY A 195 27.24 -15.48 0.98
C GLY A 195 25.85 -14.92 0.78
N PHE A 196 25.51 -13.76 1.35
CA PHE A 196 24.27 -13.09 1.00
C PHE A 196 24.39 -11.57 1.02
N ALA A 197 23.58 -10.94 0.18
CA ALA A 197 23.32 -9.52 0.22
C ALA A 197 21.82 -9.29 0.07
N SER A 198 21.29 -8.27 0.76
CA SER A 198 19.84 -8.03 0.75
C SER A 198 19.49 -6.57 1.00
N VAL A 199 18.33 -6.16 0.51
CA VAL A 199 17.73 -4.85 0.81
C VAL A 199 16.35 -5.06 1.41
N ARG A 200 16.03 -4.30 2.46
CA ARG A 200 14.80 -4.41 3.24
C ARG A 200 14.19 -3.04 3.46
N THR A 201 12.86 -2.95 3.43
CA THR A 201 12.14 -1.75 3.88
C THR A 201 12.22 -1.62 5.40
N ARG A 202 12.24 -0.39 5.91
CA ARG A 202 11.82 -0.12 7.30
C ARG A 202 10.43 -0.72 7.55
N ASN A 203 10.12 -0.95 8.82
CA ASN A 203 8.81 -1.46 9.16
C ASN A 203 7.74 -0.45 8.76
N PHE A 204 6.70 -0.92 8.07
CA PHE A 204 5.50 -0.14 7.80
C PHE A 204 4.83 0.19 9.14
N ASN A 205 4.50 1.47 9.34
CA ASN A 205 3.78 1.94 10.51
C ASN A 205 2.64 2.88 10.08
N PRO A 206 1.37 2.47 10.17
CA PRO A 206 0.90 1.14 10.58
C PRO A 206 1.32 0.02 9.59
N PRO A 207 1.28 -1.27 9.99
CA PRO A 207 1.51 -2.38 9.05
C PRO A 207 0.49 -2.34 7.91
N LEU A 208 0.87 -2.85 6.74
CA LEU A 208 -0.02 -2.90 5.59
C LEU A 208 -1.05 -4.01 5.78
N ASP A 209 -2.33 -3.66 5.58
CA ASP A 209 -3.40 -4.62 5.43
C ASP A 209 -3.56 -4.98 3.94
N LEU A 210 -3.25 -6.25 3.62
CA LEU A 210 -3.38 -6.87 2.31
C LEU A 210 -4.32 -8.10 2.37
N SER A 211 -5.18 -8.18 3.39
CA SER A 211 -6.12 -9.31 3.59
C SER A 211 -7.07 -9.56 2.41
N ASN A 212 -7.35 -8.51 1.64
CA ASN A 212 -8.23 -8.60 0.47
C ASN A 212 -7.55 -9.13 -0.79
N TYR A 213 -6.24 -9.42 -0.78
CA TYR A 213 -5.44 -9.81 -1.94
C TYR A 213 -4.93 -11.26 -1.82
N GLU A 214 -4.62 -11.88 -2.97
CA GLU A 214 -4.10 -13.27 -3.02
C GLU A 214 -2.56 -13.33 -2.92
N GLY A 215 -1.86 -12.26 -3.26
CA GLY A 215 -0.41 -12.26 -3.26
C GLY A 215 0.26 -10.94 -3.66
N ILE A 216 1.59 -11.00 -3.81
CA ILE A 216 2.43 -9.90 -4.28
C ILE A 216 2.85 -10.14 -5.73
N GLN A 217 2.82 -9.11 -6.56
CA GLN A 217 3.31 -9.15 -7.93
C GLN A 217 4.54 -8.23 -8.06
N LEU A 218 5.61 -8.76 -8.65
CA LEU A 218 6.82 -8.02 -8.98
C LEU A 218 6.95 -7.91 -10.50
N ARG A 219 7.19 -6.69 -11.01
CA ARG A 219 7.59 -6.48 -12.41
C ARG A 219 9.10 -6.23 -12.42
N ILE A 220 9.86 -7.19 -12.96
CA ILE A 220 11.32 -7.25 -12.80
C ILE A 220 12.05 -7.54 -14.10
N GLU A 221 13.34 -7.25 -14.15
CA GLU A 221 14.29 -7.74 -15.14
C GLU A 221 15.56 -8.16 -14.39
N GLY A 222 15.99 -9.41 -14.54
CA GLY A 222 17.06 -9.99 -13.71
C GLY A 222 18.28 -10.45 -14.51
N ASP A 223 19.31 -10.84 -13.78
CA ASP A 223 20.62 -11.25 -14.30
C ASP A 223 20.78 -12.78 -14.43
N GLY A 224 19.67 -13.52 -14.48
CA GLY A 224 19.66 -14.98 -14.54
C GLY A 224 19.89 -15.68 -13.19
N LYS A 225 20.15 -14.93 -12.11
CA LYS A 225 20.30 -15.48 -10.77
C LYS A 225 18.95 -15.77 -10.12
N ARG A 226 19.03 -16.49 -9.01
CA ARG A 226 17.90 -16.79 -8.13
C ARG A 226 17.91 -15.85 -6.93
N TYR A 227 16.73 -15.33 -6.61
CA TYR A 227 16.50 -14.35 -5.54
C TYR A 227 15.42 -14.85 -4.58
N LYS A 228 15.33 -14.21 -3.42
CA LYS A 228 14.25 -14.42 -2.46
C LYS A 228 13.50 -13.12 -2.23
N PHE A 229 12.18 -13.21 -2.27
CA PHE A 229 11.29 -12.24 -1.65
C PHE A 229 11.02 -12.67 -0.21
N ILE A 230 11.13 -11.74 0.74
CA ILE A 230 10.96 -11.99 2.16
C ILE A 230 10.04 -10.93 2.74
N THR A 231 9.02 -11.37 3.47
CA THR A 231 8.08 -10.49 4.18
C THR A 231 7.92 -10.93 5.63
N ARG A 232 7.35 -10.08 6.49
CA ARG A 232 7.17 -10.33 7.93
C ARG A 232 5.79 -9.89 8.40
N CYS A 233 5.20 -10.67 9.31
CA CYS A 233 3.92 -10.36 9.96
C CYS A 233 4.09 -9.79 11.38
N GLU A 234 5.33 -9.55 11.83
CA GLU A 234 5.63 -8.94 13.11
C GLU A 234 6.67 -7.83 12.96
N GLY A 235 6.58 -6.80 13.81
CA GLY A 235 7.49 -5.66 13.81
C GLY A 235 8.87 -5.94 14.43
N LYS A 236 9.16 -7.18 14.84
CA LYS A 236 10.47 -7.53 15.40
C LYS A 236 11.54 -7.51 14.30
N TRP A 237 12.77 -7.15 14.68
CA TRP A 237 13.90 -7.18 13.76
C TRP A 237 14.27 -8.60 13.34
N ASP A 238 14.51 -9.43 14.36
CA ASP A 238 14.78 -10.87 14.25
C ASP A 238 13.54 -11.61 14.72
N GLY A 239 12.97 -12.41 13.83
CA GLY A 239 11.63 -12.94 13.98
C GLY A 239 11.25 -13.84 12.81
N LEU A 240 10.03 -14.37 12.87
CA LEU A 240 9.51 -15.21 11.81
C LEU A 240 9.39 -14.42 10.51
N SER A 241 9.90 -14.98 9.43
CA SER A 241 9.81 -14.42 8.08
C SER A 241 9.08 -15.37 7.15
N TYR A 242 8.50 -14.84 6.09
CA TYR A 242 7.76 -15.59 5.09
C TYR A 242 8.44 -15.36 3.75
N CYS A 243 8.98 -16.44 3.16
CA CYS A 243 9.91 -16.37 2.06
C CYS A 243 9.33 -17.01 0.79
N TYR A 244 9.74 -16.49 -0.37
CA TYR A 244 9.51 -17.07 -1.67
C TYR A 244 10.77 -16.97 -2.52
N SER A 245 11.28 -18.10 -3.03
CA SER A 245 12.48 -18.11 -3.89
C SER A 245 12.07 -18.19 -5.36
N PHE A 246 12.62 -17.32 -6.21
CA PHE A 246 12.29 -17.25 -7.63
C PHE A 246 13.52 -17.10 -8.52
N ASP A 247 13.43 -17.65 -9.72
CA ASP A 247 14.46 -17.59 -10.74
C ASP A 247 14.21 -16.43 -11.70
N THR A 248 15.28 -15.74 -12.10
CA THR A 248 15.22 -14.73 -13.17
C THR A 248 15.73 -15.28 -14.49
N ILE A 249 15.34 -14.63 -15.58
CA ILE A 249 15.83 -14.83 -16.94
C ILE A 249 16.72 -13.63 -17.27
N TYR A 250 17.94 -13.89 -17.71
CA TYR A 250 18.94 -12.87 -18.00
C TYR A 250 18.43 -11.85 -19.03
N ASN A 251 18.40 -10.58 -18.65
CA ASN A 251 17.96 -9.43 -19.47
C ASN A 251 16.58 -9.63 -20.13
N PHE A 252 15.64 -10.23 -19.40
CA PHE A 252 14.27 -10.40 -19.88
C PHE A 252 13.25 -9.87 -18.87
N PRO A 253 12.34 -8.96 -19.28
CA PRO A 253 11.27 -8.48 -18.41
C PRO A 253 10.28 -9.59 -18.01
N GLN A 254 10.12 -9.82 -16.71
CA GLN A 254 9.22 -10.82 -16.14
C GLN A 254 8.20 -10.18 -15.21
N THR A 255 7.00 -10.75 -15.19
CA THR A 255 5.99 -10.47 -14.17
C THR A 255 5.88 -11.70 -13.29
N LEU A 256 6.34 -11.58 -12.05
CA LEU A 256 6.32 -12.66 -11.07
C LEU A 256 5.15 -12.46 -10.12
N GLN A 257 4.29 -13.46 -9.99
CA GLN A 257 3.26 -13.52 -8.95
C GLN A 257 3.76 -14.41 -7.81
N ILE A 258 3.64 -13.90 -6.59
CA ILE A 258 4.02 -14.55 -5.34
C ILE A 258 2.75 -14.72 -4.52
N PRO A 259 2.06 -15.87 -4.64
CA PRO A 259 0.85 -16.14 -3.87
C PRO A 259 1.16 -16.22 -2.38
N PHE A 260 0.31 -15.64 -1.53
CA PHE A 260 0.49 -15.70 -0.07
C PHE A 260 0.51 -17.13 0.47
N LYS A 261 -0.28 -18.02 -0.15
CA LYS A 261 -0.31 -19.45 0.18
C LYS A 261 0.99 -20.22 -0.11
N GLU A 262 1.86 -19.66 -0.96
CA GLU A 262 3.15 -20.27 -1.30
C GLU A 262 4.31 -19.69 -0.48
N LEU A 263 4.04 -18.74 0.41
CA LEU A 263 5.05 -18.20 1.31
C LEU A 263 5.43 -19.21 2.38
N ILE A 264 6.73 -19.50 2.47
CA ILE A 264 7.28 -20.48 3.39
C ILE A 264 7.70 -19.77 4.69
N PRO A 265 7.16 -20.17 5.86
CA PRO A 265 7.61 -19.63 7.14
C PRO A 265 9.04 -20.09 7.45
N VAL A 266 9.94 -19.14 7.71
CA VAL A 266 11.36 -19.34 7.91
C VAL A 266 11.85 -18.53 9.09
N PHE A 267 12.62 -19.17 9.97
CA PHE A 267 13.41 -18.51 11.01
C PHE A 267 14.88 -18.89 10.83
N ARG A 268 15.74 -17.87 10.58
CA ARG A 268 17.19 -18.04 10.36
C ARG A 268 17.53 -19.16 9.37
N ALA A 269 16.96 -19.08 8.16
CA ALA A 269 17.09 -20.03 7.06
C ALA A 269 16.52 -21.45 7.29
N LYS A 270 15.91 -21.72 8.44
CA LYS A 270 15.20 -22.98 8.71
C LYS A 270 13.70 -22.81 8.53
N THR A 271 13.07 -23.74 7.83
CA THR A 271 11.62 -23.78 7.66
C THR A 271 10.95 -24.08 9.01
N VAL A 272 9.86 -23.38 9.31
CA VAL A 272 9.10 -23.54 10.56
C VAL A 272 7.69 -24.03 10.22
N SER A 273 7.53 -25.35 10.07
CA SER A 273 6.28 -25.98 9.61
C SER A 273 5.05 -25.66 10.48
N ASN A 274 5.25 -25.34 11.75
CA ASN A 274 4.16 -25.12 12.71
C ASN A 274 3.86 -23.63 12.96
N ALA A 275 4.40 -22.73 12.13
CA ALA A 275 4.32 -21.28 12.38
C ALA A 275 2.97 -20.62 12.02
N GLY A 276 2.02 -21.40 11.49
CA GLY A 276 0.78 -20.87 10.94
C GLY A 276 0.93 -20.33 9.53
N GLU A 277 -0.18 -19.91 8.93
CA GLU A 277 -0.21 -19.28 7.62
C GLU A 277 0.23 -17.80 7.70
N PHE A 278 0.64 -17.25 6.56
CA PHE A 278 0.98 -15.83 6.44
C PHE A 278 -0.24 -14.95 6.75
N ASP A 279 -0.13 -14.09 7.79
CA ASP A 279 -1.15 -13.10 8.12
C ASP A 279 -1.01 -11.86 7.22
N SER A 280 -1.78 -11.84 6.14
CA SER A 280 -1.81 -10.74 5.17
C SER A 280 -2.46 -9.46 5.70
N SER A 281 -3.13 -9.49 6.86
CA SER A 281 -3.72 -8.29 7.47
C SER A 281 -2.69 -7.39 8.16
N LYS A 282 -1.47 -7.90 8.39
CA LYS A 282 -0.43 -7.21 9.17
C LYS A 282 0.96 -7.38 8.57
N VAL A 283 1.17 -6.82 7.38
CA VAL A 283 2.46 -6.90 6.69
C VAL A 283 3.38 -5.77 7.15
N TYR A 284 4.53 -6.11 7.73
CA TYR A 284 5.46 -5.15 8.32
C TYR A 284 6.62 -4.74 7.43
N SER A 285 7.12 -5.57 6.53
CA SER A 285 8.25 -5.18 5.68
C SER A 285 8.36 -6.05 4.44
N PHE A 286 9.02 -5.52 3.40
CA PHE A 286 9.47 -6.30 2.25
C PHE A 286 10.98 -6.32 2.18
N GLN A 287 11.53 -7.41 1.66
CA GLN A 287 12.96 -7.61 1.52
C GLN A 287 13.24 -8.46 0.27
N LEU A 288 14.31 -8.11 -0.42
CA LEU A 288 14.86 -8.86 -1.55
C LEU A 288 16.27 -9.30 -1.20
N MET A 289 16.61 -10.54 -1.53
CA MET A 289 17.90 -11.14 -1.16
C MET A 289 18.45 -11.99 -2.30
N HIS A 290 19.75 -11.85 -2.56
CA HIS A 290 20.54 -12.85 -3.27
C HIS A 290 21.41 -13.59 -2.26
N SER A 291 21.35 -14.92 -2.25
CA SER A 291 22.03 -15.73 -1.23
C SER A 291 22.55 -17.06 -1.80
N LYS A 292 23.66 -17.52 -1.24
CA LYS A 292 24.25 -18.85 -1.42
C LYS A 292 23.33 -19.96 -0.95
N PHE A 293 22.52 -19.70 0.06
CA PHE A 293 21.70 -20.70 0.72
C PHE A 293 20.22 -20.58 0.36
N GLU A 294 19.60 -21.71 0.07
CA GLU A 294 18.16 -21.93 0.08
C GLU A 294 17.67 -22.31 1.49
N TYR A 295 16.46 -22.84 1.59
CA TYR A 295 15.87 -23.29 2.85
C TYR A 295 16.59 -24.52 3.39
N ASP A 296 16.62 -24.66 4.72
CA ASP A 296 17.07 -25.86 5.44
C ASP A 296 18.52 -26.28 5.09
N GLY A 297 19.36 -25.29 4.77
CA GLY A 297 20.77 -25.50 4.44
C GLY A 297 21.03 -25.96 3.00
N ALA A 298 20.00 -26.08 2.17
CA ALA A 298 20.17 -26.34 0.74
C ALA A 298 20.97 -25.20 0.07
N LEU A 299 21.68 -25.52 -1.03
CA LEU A 299 22.42 -24.53 -1.80
C LEU A 299 21.54 -23.94 -2.91
N ASN A 300 21.71 -22.65 -3.18
CA ASN A 300 21.07 -21.99 -4.31
C ASN A 300 21.73 -22.47 -5.62
N PRO A 301 20.98 -23.15 -6.52
CA PRO A 301 21.54 -23.75 -7.73
C PRO A 301 22.01 -22.73 -8.76
N ARG A 302 21.57 -21.47 -8.65
CA ARG A 302 21.97 -20.35 -9.53
C ARG A 302 22.80 -19.30 -8.80
N PHE A 303 23.49 -19.72 -7.73
CA PHE A 303 24.39 -18.83 -7.01
C PHE A 303 25.76 -18.75 -7.69
N SER A 304 26.30 -17.54 -7.74
CA SER A 304 27.70 -17.29 -8.06
C SER A 304 28.18 -16.10 -7.23
N PRO A 305 29.36 -16.16 -6.58
CA PRO A 305 29.94 -14.96 -5.98
C PRO A 305 30.25 -13.92 -7.05
N GLY A 306 30.31 -12.66 -6.66
CA GLY A 306 30.55 -11.54 -7.57
C GLY A 306 29.35 -10.60 -7.69
N LEU A 307 29.34 -9.86 -8.80
CA LEU A 307 28.32 -8.87 -9.08
C LEU A 307 26.96 -9.52 -9.37
N PHE A 308 25.91 -8.85 -8.91
CA PHE A 308 24.53 -9.19 -9.23
C PHE A 308 23.69 -7.92 -9.47
N GLY A 309 22.59 -8.08 -10.19
CA GLY A 309 21.66 -7.00 -10.49
C GLY A 309 20.24 -7.51 -10.73
N LEU A 310 19.28 -6.90 -10.05
CA LEU A 310 17.86 -7.10 -10.23
C LEU A 310 17.20 -5.73 -10.40
N GLU A 311 16.65 -5.48 -11.58
CA GLU A 311 15.85 -4.30 -11.85
C GLU A 311 14.38 -4.56 -11.50
N ILE A 312 13.74 -3.57 -10.91
CA ILE A 312 12.37 -3.65 -10.40
C ILE A 312 11.63 -2.40 -10.88
N GLU A 313 10.56 -2.61 -11.62
CA GLU A 313 9.68 -1.56 -12.12
C GLU A 313 8.59 -1.22 -11.09
N SER A 314 7.96 -2.24 -10.53
CA SER A 314 6.89 -2.07 -9.55
C SER A 314 6.72 -3.29 -8.65
N ILE A 315 6.15 -3.03 -7.48
CA ILE A 315 5.64 -4.02 -6.53
C ILE A 315 4.16 -3.72 -6.30
N LYS A 316 3.31 -4.73 -6.47
CA LYS A 316 1.86 -4.62 -6.28
C LYS A 316 1.34 -5.74 -5.38
N ALA A 317 0.20 -5.56 -4.76
CA ALA A 317 -0.65 -6.68 -4.37
C ALA A 317 -1.59 -7.02 -5.54
N TYR A 318 -1.88 -8.30 -5.77
CA TYR A 318 -2.75 -8.78 -6.86
C TYR A 318 -3.80 -9.78 -6.34
N GLY A 319 -4.75 -10.14 -7.20
CA GLY A 319 -5.82 -11.07 -6.83
C GLY A 319 -6.72 -10.49 -5.76
N GLY A 320 -6.75 -9.16 -5.65
CA GLY A 320 -7.73 -8.45 -4.86
C GLY A 320 -9.12 -8.87 -5.30
N GLN A 321 -9.99 -9.25 -4.36
CA GLN A 321 -11.42 -9.08 -4.65
C GLN A 321 -11.58 -7.63 -5.05
N GLN A 322 -12.23 -7.40 -6.19
CA GLN A 322 -12.41 -6.08 -6.76
C GLN A 322 -12.98 -5.18 -5.66
N ASN A 323 -12.13 -4.43 -4.97
CA ASN A 323 -12.55 -3.42 -4.02
C ASN A 323 -12.97 -2.28 -4.92
N THR A 324 -14.17 -2.43 -5.48
CA THR A 324 -14.86 -1.39 -6.20
C THR A 324 -15.18 -0.35 -5.16
N SER A 325 -14.20 0.48 -4.75
CA SER A 325 -14.53 1.70 -4.03
C SER A 325 -15.58 2.38 -4.90
N GLN A 326 -16.81 2.36 -4.42
CA GLN A 326 -17.95 2.56 -5.30
C GLN A 326 -18.00 4.05 -5.64
N LEU A 327 -18.07 4.36 -6.93
CA LEU A 327 -18.29 5.72 -7.38
C LEU A 327 -19.79 5.96 -7.46
N ILE A 328 -20.33 6.76 -6.54
CA ILE A 328 -21.74 7.14 -6.53
C ILE A 328 -21.81 8.59 -6.99
N VAL A 329 -22.58 8.87 -8.03
CA VAL A 329 -22.76 10.22 -8.55
C VAL A 329 -24.23 10.58 -8.48
N ALA A 330 -24.58 11.56 -7.65
CA ALA A 330 -25.91 12.16 -7.58
C ALA A 330 -25.92 13.48 -8.33
N THR A 331 -26.81 13.60 -9.31
CA THR A 331 -26.96 14.80 -10.14
C THR A 331 -28.41 15.08 -10.47
N PRO A 332 -28.82 16.37 -10.52
CA PRO A 332 -30.13 16.75 -11.00
C PRO A 332 -30.19 16.59 -12.52
N GLU A 333 -31.37 16.21 -13.01
CA GLU A 333 -31.71 16.07 -14.43
C GLU A 333 -30.84 15.06 -15.21
N TYR A 334 -31.25 14.80 -16.46
CA TYR A 334 -30.53 13.88 -17.35
C TYR A 334 -29.33 14.61 -17.96
N ASN A 335 -28.11 14.20 -17.62
CA ASN A 335 -26.88 14.86 -18.07
C ASN A 335 -25.97 13.91 -18.87
N THR A 336 -25.93 14.11 -20.18
CA THR A 336 -25.12 13.29 -21.11
C THR A 336 -23.62 13.42 -20.87
N THR A 337 -23.15 14.55 -20.34
CA THR A 337 -21.72 14.78 -20.06
C THR A 337 -21.24 13.91 -18.91
N VAL A 338 -21.98 13.88 -17.80
CA VAL A 338 -21.65 13.00 -16.65
C VAL A 338 -21.68 11.54 -17.05
N GLU A 339 -22.71 11.13 -17.79
CA GLU A 339 -22.76 9.77 -18.32
C GLU A 339 -21.55 9.45 -19.20
N SER A 340 -21.13 10.36 -20.07
CA SER A 340 -19.97 10.14 -20.95
C SER A 340 -18.67 10.00 -20.14
N ILE A 341 -18.47 10.83 -19.12
CA ILE A 341 -17.30 10.75 -18.23
C ILE A 341 -17.28 9.40 -17.51
N LEU A 342 -18.42 8.98 -16.96
CA LEU A 342 -18.55 7.72 -16.23
C LEU A 342 -18.41 6.50 -17.15
N LYS A 343 -19.04 6.49 -18.33
CA LYS A 343 -18.93 5.39 -19.30
C LYS A 343 -17.51 5.23 -19.81
N ASN A 344 -16.79 6.33 -20.05
CA ASN A 344 -15.38 6.31 -20.48
C ASN A 344 -14.41 5.98 -19.34
N SER A 345 -14.88 5.92 -18.09
CA SER A 345 -14.01 5.70 -16.94
C SER A 345 -13.60 4.24 -16.74
N GLU A 346 -14.32 3.28 -17.31
CA GLU A 346 -14.18 1.84 -17.02
C GLU A 346 -14.35 1.49 -15.52
N LEU A 347 -14.85 2.41 -14.71
CA LEU A 347 -15.12 2.21 -13.28
C LEU A 347 -16.52 1.63 -13.08
N ILE A 348 -16.69 0.89 -11.98
CA ILE A 348 -18.02 0.52 -11.49
C ILE A 348 -18.62 1.72 -10.74
N TYR A 349 -19.78 2.18 -11.18
CA TYR A 349 -20.45 3.36 -10.63
C TYR A 349 -21.96 3.15 -10.43
N THR A 350 -22.54 3.93 -9.52
CA THR A 350 -23.98 4.11 -9.38
C THR A 350 -24.33 5.57 -9.70
N LEU A 351 -25.08 5.79 -10.77
CA LEU A 351 -25.55 7.11 -11.16
C LEU A 351 -26.97 7.34 -10.65
N ILE A 352 -27.17 8.38 -9.87
CA ILE A 352 -28.47 8.76 -9.30
C ILE A 352 -28.91 10.07 -9.95
N HIS A 353 -29.89 9.96 -10.84
CA HIS A 353 -30.60 11.13 -11.39
C HIS A 353 -31.78 11.46 -10.49
N TYR A 354 -31.95 12.74 -10.18
CA TYR A 354 -33.12 13.21 -9.44
C TYR A 354 -33.74 14.44 -10.11
N LEU A 355 -35.06 14.57 -10.01
CA LEU A 355 -35.74 15.80 -10.40
C LEU A 355 -35.47 16.91 -9.37
N PRO A 356 -35.41 18.19 -9.76
CA PRO A 356 -35.26 19.31 -8.81
C PRO A 356 -36.36 19.35 -7.73
N SER A 357 -37.54 18.77 -8.01
CA SER A 357 -38.65 18.62 -7.05
C SER A 357 -38.47 17.49 -6.05
N THR A 358 -37.48 16.61 -6.24
CA THR A 358 -37.24 15.45 -5.40
C THR A 358 -36.66 15.87 -4.06
N SER A 359 -37.18 15.32 -2.96
CA SER A 359 -36.69 15.64 -1.61
C SER A 359 -35.22 15.24 -1.45
N ILE A 360 -34.41 16.16 -0.93
CA ILE A 360 -32.99 15.95 -0.60
C ILE A 360 -32.79 14.71 0.30
N ASN A 361 -33.74 14.43 1.21
CA ASN A 361 -33.70 13.23 2.05
C ASN A 361 -33.78 11.94 1.24
N LYS A 362 -34.60 11.90 0.19
CA LYS A 362 -34.75 10.72 -0.68
C LYS A 362 -33.47 10.49 -1.50
N VAL A 363 -32.88 11.57 -2.01
CA VAL A 363 -31.62 11.51 -2.79
C VAL A 363 -30.48 11.00 -1.90
N SER A 364 -30.26 11.65 -0.75
CA SER A 364 -29.20 11.25 0.19
C SER A 364 -29.37 9.82 0.69
N GLN A 365 -30.58 9.37 1.04
CA GLN A 365 -30.84 7.98 1.41
C GLN A 365 -30.48 6.99 0.30
N SER A 366 -30.75 7.35 -0.96
CA SER A 366 -30.39 6.51 -2.11
C SER A 366 -28.87 6.43 -2.29
N CYS A 367 -28.13 7.52 -2.03
CA CYS A 367 -26.66 7.49 -2.01
C CYS A 367 -26.13 6.53 -0.93
N ILE A 368 -26.65 6.61 0.30
CA ILE A 368 -26.22 5.74 1.40
C ILE A 368 -26.60 4.28 1.12
N GLN A 369 -27.79 4.02 0.59
CA GLN A 369 -28.22 2.68 0.24
C GLN A 369 -27.35 2.08 -0.86
N ALA A 370 -26.99 2.87 -1.87
CA ALA A 370 -26.07 2.46 -2.92
C ALA A 370 -24.71 2.09 -2.34
N LEU A 371 -24.18 2.90 -1.41
CA LEU A 371 -22.90 2.66 -0.73
C LEU A 371 -22.92 1.37 0.11
N GLU A 372 -24.01 1.13 0.85
CA GLU A 372 -24.16 -0.03 1.74
C GLU A 372 -24.49 -1.32 0.98
N ASN A 373 -25.04 -1.22 -0.23
CA ASN A 373 -25.43 -2.35 -1.08
C ASN A 373 -24.87 -2.20 -2.50
N PRO A 374 -23.54 -2.33 -2.67
CA PRO A 374 -22.89 -2.16 -3.96
C PRO A 374 -23.39 -3.22 -4.97
N GLN A 375 -23.72 -2.76 -6.16
CA GLN A 375 -24.09 -3.65 -7.28
C GLN A 375 -22.82 -4.20 -7.94
N LEU A 376 -22.89 -5.41 -8.50
CA LEU A 376 -21.78 -6.07 -9.22
C LEU A 376 -21.40 -5.38 -10.55
N GLY A 377 -22.03 -4.26 -10.90
CA GLY A 377 -21.79 -3.51 -12.14
C GLY A 377 -22.38 -2.11 -12.11
N CYS A 378 -22.28 -1.40 -13.23
CA CYS A 378 -22.81 -0.03 -13.32
C CYS A 378 -24.33 -0.01 -13.24
N SER A 379 -24.89 0.91 -12.46
CA SER A 379 -26.33 1.05 -12.27
C SER A 379 -26.79 2.50 -12.35
N THR A 380 -28.06 2.69 -12.69
CA THR A 380 -28.70 4.01 -12.75
C THR A 380 -30.00 3.99 -11.96
N ILE A 381 -30.18 4.96 -11.07
CA ILE A 381 -31.36 5.17 -10.23
C ILE A 381 -31.98 6.51 -10.62
N ASN A 382 -33.29 6.52 -10.91
CA ASN A 382 -34.03 7.74 -11.25
C ASN A 382 -35.04 8.05 -10.13
N LEU A 383 -34.99 9.25 -9.53
CA LEU A 383 -35.70 9.60 -8.29
C LEU A 383 -36.70 10.75 -8.36
#